data_AF-A0A2M8TPV0-F1
#
_entry.id   AF-A0A2M8TPV0-F1
#
_cell.length_a   1.000
_cell.length_b   1.000
_cell.length_c   1.000
_cell.angle_alpha   90.00
_cell.angle_beta   90.00
_cell.angle_gamma   90.00
#
_symmetry.space_group_name_H-M   'P 1'
#
loop_
_entity.id
_entity.type
_entity.pdbx_description
1 polymer ?
#
loop_
_entity_poly.entity_id
_entity_poly.type
_entity_poly.pdbx_seq_one_letter_code
_entity_poly.pdbx_strand_id
1 'polypeptide(L)'
;MGKYIHHSCKCTGQNFTFEEWVKYLHLEDRPEIVHQYKEFSFNIYDVCLTPNVKIKWANKTNFFEVATAQSDNGRWSFGFHCSFWTQGGCSGARYVDTPTGGYNTEKEAIDAALKFLEEECQRVIDEIQFRGGDTDDDDSNEPEIRSTSVLPTLKEAMRKIAHYKEIFNPRQLELFDL
;
A
#
# COMPACT_ATOMS: atom_id res chain seq x y z
N MET A 1 -25.55 10.23 -27.95
CA MET A 1 -25.11 9.48 -26.75
C MET A 1 -23.59 9.45 -26.76
N GLY A 2 -22.94 9.94 -25.70
CA GLY A 2 -21.48 9.85 -25.59
C GLY A 2 -21.04 8.40 -25.37
N LYS A 3 -19.86 8.03 -25.88
CA LYS A 3 -19.26 6.72 -25.58
C LYS A 3 -19.01 6.63 -24.07
N TYR A 4 -19.50 5.58 -23.42
CA TYR A 4 -19.25 5.32 -22.00
C TYR A 4 -17.81 4.84 -21.82
N ILE A 5 -17.04 5.54 -21.00
CA ILE A 5 -15.65 5.19 -20.69
C ILE A 5 -15.65 4.16 -19.56
N HIS A 6 -15.06 2.99 -19.82
CA HIS A 6 -14.94 1.90 -18.87
C HIS A 6 -13.60 1.94 -18.13
N HIS A 7 -12.51 2.16 -18.85
CA HIS A 7 -11.16 2.28 -18.28
C HIS A 7 -10.50 3.57 -18.75
N SER A 8 -9.77 4.22 -17.86
CA SER A 8 -8.97 5.41 -18.15
C SER A 8 -7.58 5.18 -17.57
N CYS A 9 -6.57 5.23 -18.44
CA CYS A 9 -5.18 5.20 -18.05
C CYS A 9 -4.70 6.65 -17.88
N LYS A 10 -4.53 7.06 -16.63
CA LYS A 10 -4.22 8.44 -16.26
C LYS A 10 -2.85 8.89 -16.74
N CYS A 11 -1.85 8.01 -16.68
CA CYS A 11 -0.48 8.33 -17.07
C CYS A 11 -0.32 8.56 -18.59
N THR A 12 -1.20 7.98 -19.42
CA THR A 12 -1.18 8.17 -20.88
C THR A 12 -2.34 9.01 -21.43
N GLY A 13 -3.35 9.29 -20.60
CA GLY A 13 -4.61 9.93 -21.01
C GLY A 13 -5.50 9.06 -21.90
N GLN A 14 -5.17 7.77 -22.08
CA GLN A 14 -5.94 6.86 -22.93
C GLN A 14 -7.25 6.46 -22.24
N ASN A 15 -8.35 6.55 -22.99
CA ASN A 15 -9.67 6.14 -22.54
C ASN A 15 -10.17 4.97 -23.38
N PHE A 16 -10.76 3.98 -22.73
CA PHE A 16 -11.28 2.78 -23.35
C PHE A 16 -12.76 2.62 -23.01
N THR A 17 -13.59 2.42 -24.02
CA THR A 17 -14.89 1.76 -23.83
C THR A 17 -14.67 0.31 -23.37
N PHE A 18 -15.72 -0.36 -22.88
CA PHE A 18 -15.60 -1.76 -22.47
C PHE A 18 -15.09 -2.67 -23.61
N GLU A 19 -15.59 -2.49 -24.84
CA GLU A 19 -15.14 -3.27 -25.99
C GLU A 19 -13.68 -3.01 -26.35
N GLU A 20 -13.25 -1.74 -26.33
CA GLU A 20 -11.86 -1.35 -26.58
C GLU A 20 -10.94 -1.90 -25.48
N TRP A 21 -11.39 -1.91 -24.23
CA TRP A 21 -10.64 -2.44 -23.09
C TRP A 21 -10.48 -3.96 -23.18
N VAL A 22 -11.55 -4.70 -23.45
CA VAL A 22 -11.49 -6.15 -23.64
C VAL A 22 -10.55 -6.50 -24.79
N LYS A 23 -10.62 -5.77 -25.91
CA LYS A 23 -9.69 -5.97 -27.04
C LYS A 23 -8.24 -5.71 -26.63
N TYR A 24 -7.99 -4.61 -25.92
CA TYR A 24 -6.65 -4.28 -25.42
C TYR A 24 -6.07 -5.38 -24.51
N LEU A 25 -6.90 -5.94 -23.62
CA LEU A 25 -6.46 -7.01 -22.71
C LEU A 25 -6.10 -8.32 -23.42
N HIS A 26 -6.58 -8.56 -24.64
CA HIS A 26 -6.27 -9.76 -25.44
C HIS A 26 -5.12 -9.55 -26.44
N LEU A 27 -4.47 -8.38 -26.47
CA LEU A 27 -3.27 -8.17 -27.27
C LEU A 27 -2.10 -8.97 -26.67
N GLU A 28 -1.52 -9.88 -27.46
CA GLU A 28 -0.38 -10.72 -27.03
C GLU A 28 0.86 -9.87 -26.72
N ASP A 29 1.17 -8.88 -27.56
CA ASP A 29 2.33 -7.98 -27.42
C ASP A 29 1.98 -6.66 -26.72
N ARG A 30 1.08 -6.68 -25.72
CA ARG A 30 0.74 -5.45 -24.99
C ARG A 30 1.96 -4.95 -24.19
N PRO A 31 2.27 -3.65 -24.23
CA PRO A 31 3.38 -3.11 -23.44
C PRO A 31 3.07 -3.25 -21.94
N GLU A 32 4.03 -3.79 -21.19
CA GLU A 32 3.94 -3.87 -19.73
C GLU A 32 4.08 -2.48 -19.09
N ILE A 33 4.95 -1.65 -19.66
CA ILE A 33 5.18 -0.25 -19.28
C ILE A 33 4.58 0.64 -20.36
N VAL A 34 3.65 1.51 -19.99
CA VAL A 34 2.98 2.45 -20.91
C VAL A 34 3.41 3.89 -20.71
N HIS A 35 4.02 4.20 -19.56
CA HIS A 35 4.52 5.53 -19.23
C HIS A 35 5.76 5.44 -18.34
N GLN A 36 6.68 6.37 -18.48
CA GLN A 36 7.88 6.45 -17.64
C GLN A 36 8.17 7.90 -17.24
N TYR A 37 8.39 8.11 -15.95
CA TYR A 37 8.84 9.38 -15.38
C TYR A 37 10.04 9.13 -14.47
N LYS A 38 11.21 9.66 -14.87
CA LYS A 38 12.49 9.35 -14.22
C LYS A 38 12.71 7.83 -14.13
N GLU A 39 12.98 7.30 -12.94
CA GLU A 39 13.12 5.86 -12.65
C GLU A 39 11.77 5.11 -12.53
N PHE A 40 10.63 5.82 -12.49
CA PHE A 40 9.31 5.21 -12.26
C PHE A 40 8.63 4.85 -13.57
N SER A 41 8.36 3.55 -13.74
CA SER A 41 7.66 2.98 -14.89
C SER A 41 6.25 2.57 -14.48
N PHE A 42 5.24 2.98 -15.24
CA PHE A 42 3.82 2.74 -14.95
C PHE A 42 3.18 1.85 -16.01
N ASN A 43 2.31 0.95 -15.56
CA ASN A 43 1.50 0.11 -16.43
C ASN A 43 0.16 0.76 -16.80
N ILE A 44 -0.62 0.09 -17.65
CA ILE A 44 -1.93 0.56 -18.12
C ILE A 44 -2.98 0.78 -17.01
N TYR A 45 -2.73 0.25 -15.81
CA TYR A 45 -3.59 0.43 -14.62
C TYR A 45 -3.11 1.57 -13.72
N ASP A 46 -2.18 2.40 -14.22
CA ASP A 46 -1.53 3.48 -13.48
C ASP A 46 -0.69 3.00 -12.28
N VAL A 47 -0.33 1.71 -12.21
CA VAL A 47 0.49 1.16 -11.13
C VAL A 47 1.96 1.23 -11.50
N CYS A 48 2.78 1.77 -10.59
CA CYS A 48 4.23 1.79 -10.75
C CYS A 48 4.81 0.37 -10.59
N LEU A 49 5.58 -0.06 -11.60
CA LEU A 49 6.29 -1.34 -11.65
C LEU A 49 7.73 -1.25 -11.13
N THR A 50 8.29 -0.04 -11.06
CA THR A 50 9.62 0.23 -10.50
C THR A 50 9.55 1.21 -9.32
N PRO A 51 8.70 0.96 -8.30
CA PRO A 51 8.58 1.89 -7.19
C PRO A 51 9.84 1.85 -6.32
N ASN A 52 10.13 2.96 -5.66
CA ASN A 52 11.23 3.05 -4.71
C ASN A 52 10.80 2.39 -3.39
N VAL A 53 11.37 1.23 -3.06
CA VAL A 53 11.03 0.56 -1.81
C VAL A 53 11.81 1.17 -0.64
N LYS A 54 11.10 1.87 0.24
CA LYS A 54 11.68 2.64 1.34
C LYS A 54 11.79 1.87 2.62
N ILE A 55 10.80 1.02 2.89
CA ILE A 55 10.72 0.24 4.10
C ILE A 55 10.44 -1.19 3.73
N LYS A 56 11.24 -2.10 4.28
CA LYS A 56 10.96 -3.53 4.33
C LYS A 56 11.23 -4.00 5.74
N TRP A 57 10.21 -4.56 6.36
CA TRP A 57 10.35 -5.16 7.68
C TRP A 57 9.56 -6.46 7.74
N ALA A 58 10.15 -7.44 8.41
CA ALA A 58 9.49 -8.69 8.72
C ALA A 58 9.95 -9.20 10.08
N ASN A 59 9.08 -9.94 10.75
CA ASN A 59 9.43 -10.83 11.84
C ASN A 59 8.91 -12.24 11.54
N LYS A 60 8.85 -13.09 12.57
CA LYS A 60 8.48 -14.51 12.41
C LYS A 60 7.11 -14.73 11.76
N THR A 61 6.17 -13.82 11.96
CA THR A 61 4.74 -14.01 11.66
C THR A 61 4.10 -12.84 10.92
N ASN A 62 4.79 -11.70 10.80
CA ASN A 62 4.26 -10.50 10.19
C ASN A 62 5.31 -9.84 9.30
N PHE A 63 4.86 -9.07 8.33
CA PHE A 63 5.72 -8.20 7.54
C PHE A 63 4.96 -6.97 7.07
N PHE A 64 5.71 -5.94 6.71
CA PHE A 64 5.20 -4.85 5.90
C PHE A 64 6.32 -4.25 5.02
N GLU A 65 5.93 -3.82 3.85
CA GLU A 65 6.75 -3.05 2.93
C GLU A 65 6.03 -1.74 2.57
N VAL A 66 6.78 -0.66 2.42
CA VAL A 66 6.30 0.63 1.91
C VAL A 66 7.15 1.02 0.71
N ALA A 67 6.49 1.33 -0.39
CA ALA A 67 7.14 1.81 -1.61
C ALA A 67 6.52 3.12 -2.08
N THR A 68 7.27 3.93 -2.81
CA THR A 68 6.85 5.24 -3.29
C THR A 68 7.10 5.38 -4.78
N ALA A 69 6.31 6.22 -5.44
CA ALA A 69 6.53 6.63 -6.82
C ALA A 69 6.15 8.10 -7.01
N GLN A 70 6.85 8.79 -7.90
CA GLN A 70 6.55 10.17 -8.28
C GLN A 70 5.92 10.23 -9.67
N SER A 71 4.91 11.09 -9.84
CA SER A 71 4.28 11.37 -11.13
C SER A 71 4.82 12.65 -11.77
N ASP A 72 4.51 12.89 -13.03
CA ASP A 72 5.05 13.99 -13.84
C ASP A 72 4.86 15.38 -13.22
N ASN A 73 3.74 15.55 -12.50
CA ASN A 73 3.37 16.76 -11.78
C ASN A 73 4.12 16.95 -10.44
N GLY A 74 5.12 16.11 -10.15
CA GLY A 74 5.90 16.13 -8.93
C GLY A 74 5.20 15.53 -7.71
N ARG A 75 3.95 15.09 -7.82
CA ARG A 75 3.20 14.48 -6.72
C ARG A 75 3.70 13.07 -6.43
N TRP A 76 3.74 12.74 -5.16
CA TRP A 76 4.14 11.43 -4.65
C TRP A 76 2.94 10.57 -4.31
N SER A 77 3.09 9.27 -4.51
CA SER A 77 2.12 8.24 -4.14
C SER A 77 2.84 7.13 -3.38
N PHE A 78 2.09 6.36 -2.60
CA PHE A 78 2.63 5.21 -1.87
C PHE A 78 1.93 3.91 -2.28
N GLY A 79 2.67 2.82 -2.17
CA GLY A 79 2.17 1.46 -2.15
C GLY A 79 2.58 0.79 -0.85
N PHE A 80 1.85 -0.25 -0.47
CA PHE A 80 2.15 -1.07 0.68
C PHE A 80 1.92 -2.54 0.37
N HIS A 81 2.62 -3.39 1.11
CA HIS A 81 2.36 -4.83 1.13
C HIS A 81 2.57 -5.31 2.56
N CYS A 82 1.53 -5.85 3.19
CA CYS A 82 1.60 -6.28 4.58
C CYS A 82 0.94 -7.63 4.80
N SER A 83 1.40 -8.31 5.83
CA SER A 83 0.70 -9.40 6.49
C SER A 83 0.82 -9.20 7.99
N PHE A 84 -0.33 -9.10 8.64
CA PHE A 84 -0.49 -9.10 10.08
C PHE A 84 -1.27 -10.35 10.47
N TRP A 85 -0.54 -11.36 10.96
CA TRP A 85 -1.04 -12.67 11.35
C TRP A 85 -1.77 -13.44 10.25
N THR A 86 -3.10 -13.30 10.15
CA THR A 86 -3.95 -13.98 9.16
C THR A 86 -4.55 -13.02 8.15
N GLN A 87 -4.30 -11.73 8.32
CA GLN A 87 -4.81 -10.66 7.46
C GLN A 87 -3.65 -10.04 6.71
N GLY A 88 -3.91 -9.58 5.48
CA GLY A 88 -2.91 -8.95 4.66
C GLY A 88 -3.55 -8.02 3.66
N GLY A 89 -2.74 -7.12 3.14
CA GLY A 89 -3.17 -6.13 2.17
C GLY A 89 -2.03 -5.76 1.25
N CYS A 90 -2.37 -5.44 0.02
CA CYS A 90 -1.40 -4.96 -0.96
C CYS A 90 -2.05 -3.90 -1.85
N SER A 91 -1.32 -2.82 -2.09
CA SER A 91 -1.65 -1.82 -3.10
C SER A 91 -0.36 -1.25 -3.67
N GLY A 92 -0.24 -1.20 -4.99
CA GLY A 92 0.90 -0.56 -5.64
C GLY A 92 0.82 0.97 -5.59
N ALA A 93 1.98 1.63 -5.64
CA ALA A 93 2.04 3.09 -5.78
C ALA A 93 1.47 3.48 -7.14
N ARG A 94 0.48 4.38 -7.17
CA ARG A 94 -0.25 4.75 -8.39
C ARG A 94 0.14 6.12 -8.94
N TYR A 95 0.02 6.28 -10.25
CA TYR A 95 0.16 7.57 -10.92
C TYR A 95 -0.89 8.57 -10.42
N VAL A 96 -0.45 9.80 -10.21
CA VAL A 96 -1.25 10.92 -9.72
C VAL A 96 -1.36 11.95 -10.82
N ASP A 97 -2.55 12.05 -11.40
CA ASP A 97 -2.86 12.95 -12.53
C ASP A 97 -3.36 14.33 -12.10
N THR A 98 -3.71 14.51 -10.82
CA THR A 98 -4.27 15.77 -10.32
C THR A 98 -3.30 16.50 -9.39
N PRO A 99 -3.25 17.84 -9.42
CA PRO A 99 -2.42 18.62 -8.50
C PRO A 99 -2.81 18.45 -7.02
N THR A 100 -4.07 18.09 -6.75
CA THR A 100 -4.62 17.88 -5.40
C THR A 100 -4.56 16.43 -4.93
N GLY A 101 -4.25 15.48 -5.82
CA GLY A 101 -4.05 14.08 -5.49
C GLY A 101 -2.65 13.80 -4.92
N GLY A 102 -2.47 12.66 -4.28
CA GLY A 102 -1.18 12.25 -3.72
C GLY A 102 -0.60 13.26 -2.71
N TYR A 103 0.73 13.27 -2.56
CA TYR A 103 1.47 14.01 -1.54
C TYR A 103 2.49 14.97 -2.17
N ASN A 104 2.86 16.03 -1.46
CA ASN A 104 3.84 17.02 -1.96
C ASN A 104 5.26 16.46 -1.92
N THR A 105 5.55 15.62 -0.93
CA THR A 105 6.88 15.04 -0.71
C THR A 105 6.82 13.53 -0.58
N GLU A 106 7.94 12.86 -0.83
CA GLU A 106 8.07 11.42 -0.63
C GLU A 106 7.85 11.04 0.85
N LYS A 107 8.35 11.86 1.78
CA LYS A 107 8.15 11.66 3.22
C LYS A 107 6.69 11.70 3.63
N GLU A 108 5.91 12.65 3.09
CA GLU A 108 4.46 12.72 3.34
C GLU A 108 3.75 11.45 2.86
N ALA A 109 4.15 10.90 1.70
CA ALA A 109 3.60 9.65 1.19
C ALA A 109 3.96 8.45 2.08
N ILE A 110 5.20 8.39 2.58
CA ILE A 110 5.64 7.34 3.51
C ILE A 110 4.89 7.43 4.85
N ASP A 111 4.75 8.63 5.43
CA ASP A 111 4.00 8.85 6.67
C ASP A 111 2.54 8.43 6.54
N ALA A 112 1.91 8.71 5.39
CA ALA A 112 0.56 8.23 5.11
C ALA A 112 0.45 6.70 5.00
N ALA A 113 1.42 6.05 4.34
CA ALA A 113 1.48 4.60 4.29
C ALA A 113 1.64 3.98 5.70
N LEU A 114 2.48 4.58 6.53
CA LEU A 114 2.72 4.13 7.90
C LEU A 114 1.49 4.31 8.80
N LYS A 115 0.72 5.39 8.65
CA LYS A 115 -0.56 5.57 9.34
C LYS A 115 -1.56 4.49 8.96
N PHE A 116 -1.68 4.19 7.66
CA PHE A 116 -2.55 3.10 7.20
C PHE A 116 -2.13 1.74 7.78
N LEU A 117 -0.83 1.42 7.76
CA LEU A 117 -0.32 0.17 8.33
C LEU A 117 -0.51 0.08 9.86
N GLU A 118 -0.42 1.21 10.57
CA GLU A 118 -0.70 1.30 12.00
C GLU A 118 -2.17 0.98 12.29
N GLU A 119 -3.09 1.58 11.54
CA GLU A 119 -4.53 1.33 11.65
C GLU A 119 -4.87 -0.15 11.39
N GLU A 120 -4.30 -0.73 10.32
CA GLU A 120 -4.50 -2.15 9.99
C GLU A 120 -3.93 -3.10 11.07
N CYS A 121 -2.71 -2.81 11.57
CA CYS A 121 -2.12 -3.63 12.62
C CYS A 121 -2.89 -3.50 13.95
N GLN A 122 -3.36 -2.29 14.29
CA GLN A 122 -4.15 -2.06 15.49
C GLN A 122 -5.50 -2.77 15.42
N ARG A 123 -6.18 -2.72 14.25
CA ARG A 123 -7.43 -3.45 14.02
C ARG A 123 -7.28 -4.95 14.31
N VAL A 124 -6.19 -5.58 13.84
CA VAL A 124 -5.92 -7.00 14.12
C VAL A 124 -5.66 -7.25 15.61
N ILE A 125 -4.95 -6.34 16.29
CA ILE A 125 -4.73 -6.44 17.75
C ILE A 125 -6.07 -6.36 18.50
N ASP A 126 -6.93 -5.41 18.14
CA ASP A 126 -8.22 -5.20 18.77
C ASP A 126 -9.15 -6.40 18.55
N GLU A 127 -9.17 -6.96 17.34
CA GLU A 127 -9.94 -8.18 17.03
C GLU A 127 -9.49 -9.39 17.86
N ILE A 128 -8.18 -9.57 18.05
CA ILE A 128 -7.64 -10.66 18.90
C ILE A 128 -8.04 -10.44 20.37
N GLN A 129 -7.95 -9.19 20.85
CA GLN A 129 -8.31 -8.86 22.23
C GLN A 129 -9.81 -9.00 22.49
N PHE A 130 -10.65 -8.61 21.53
CA PHE A 130 -12.10 -8.77 21.59
C PHE A 130 -12.50 -10.25 21.61
N ARG A 131 -11.94 -11.08 20.72
CA ARG A 131 -12.18 -12.53 20.69
C ARG A 131 -11.66 -13.26 21.93
N GLY A 132 -10.68 -12.70 22.62
CA GLY A 132 -10.23 -13.19 23.93
C GLY A 132 -11.17 -12.80 25.10
N GLY A 133 -12.28 -12.10 24.82
CA GLY A 133 -13.29 -11.67 25.79
C GLY A 133 -14.66 -12.34 25.63
N ASP A 134 -14.92 -13.06 24.53
CA ASP A 134 -16.10 -13.93 24.39
C ASP A 134 -15.78 -15.31 24.98
N THR A 135 -16.03 -15.48 26.27
CA THR A 135 -16.24 -16.79 26.89
C THR A 135 -17.73 -17.11 26.88
N ASP A 136 -18.26 -17.48 25.72
CA ASP A 136 -19.52 -18.22 25.68
C ASP A 136 -19.21 -19.59 25.06
N ASP A 137 -19.42 -20.61 25.89
CA ASP A 137 -19.22 -22.04 25.64
C ASP A 137 -19.71 -22.48 24.25
N ASP A 138 -18.82 -23.07 23.43
CA ASP A 138 -19.26 -24.21 22.62
C ASP A 138 -18.15 -25.23 22.34
N ASP A 139 -18.54 -26.47 22.57
CA ASP A 139 -17.76 -27.69 22.75
C ASP A 139 -17.24 -28.20 21.38
N SER A 140 -16.18 -27.56 20.85
CA SER A 140 -15.55 -28.02 19.61
C SER A 140 -14.02 -27.96 19.68
N ASN A 141 -13.41 -29.14 19.52
CA ASN A 141 -11.97 -29.33 19.37
C ASN A 141 -11.39 -28.43 18.26
N GLU A 142 -10.81 -27.25 18.56
CA GLU A 142 -9.82 -26.53 17.72
C GLU A 142 -9.16 -25.34 18.49
N PRO A 143 -8.02 -24.76 18.03
CA PRO A 143 -6.91 -24.38 18.90
C PRO A 143 -7.02 -22.97 19.49
N GLU A 144 -7.71 -22.82 20.62
CA GLU A 144 -7.84 -21.56 21.38
C GLU A 144 -6.51 -20.95 21.87
N ILE A 145 -5.39 -21.69 21.82
CA ILE A 145 -4.10 -21.26 22.39
C ILE A 145 -3.22 -20.48 21.39
N ARG A 146 -3.60 -20.34 20.11
CA ARG A 146 -2.73 -19.68 19.10
C ARG A 146 -2.82 -18.16 19.09
N SER A 147 -3.94 -17.56 19.46
CA SER A 147 -4.22 -16.13 19.32
C SER A 147 -3.34 -15.24 20.21
N THR A 148 -3.13 -15.62 21.48
CA THR A 148 -2.31 -14.86 22.45
C THR A 148 -0.81 -14.88 22.10
N SER A 149 -0.35 -15.94 21.42
CA SER A 149 1.06 -16.11 21.06
C SER A 149 1.56 -15.12 20.00
N VAL A 150 0.64 -14.50 19.24
CA VAL A 150 0.96 -13.60 18.12
C VAL A 150 0.94 -12.14 18.55
N LEU A 151 0.24 -11.78 19.63
CA LEU A 151 0.19 -10.41 20.17
C LEU A 151 1.59 -9.77 20.38
N PRO A 152 2.60 -10.47 20.93
CA PRO A 152 3.95 -9.90 21.06
C PRO A 152 4.55 -9.50 19.71
N THR A 153 4.34 -10.31 18.67
CA THR A 153 4.87 -10.08 17.32
C THR A 153 4.15 -8.94 16.60
N LEU A 154 2.85 -8.75 16.86
CA LEU A 154 2.08 -7.60 16.38
C LEU A 154 2.49 -6.30 17.09
N LYS A 155 2.69 -6.35 18.41
CA LYS A 155 3.23 -5.21 19.18
C LYS A 155 4.65 -4.84 18.75
N GLU A 156 5.43 -5.79 18.24
CA GLU A 156 6.72 -5.50 17.60
C GLU A 156 6.54 -4.77 16.28
N ALA A 157 5.60 -5.20 15.43
CA ALA A 157 5.26 -4.50 14.19
C ALA A 157 4.84 -3.05 14.47
N MET A 158 3.95 -2.82 15.46
CA MET A 158 3.54 -1.48 15.89
C MET A 158 4.73 -0.61 16.33
N ARG A 159 5.64 -1.16 17.13
CA ARG A 159 6.86 -0.43 17.55
C ARG A 159 7.73 -0.07 16.35
N LYS A 160 7.82 -0.95 15.34
CA LYS A 160 8.58 -0.68 14.12
C LYS A 160 7.91 0.36 13.24
N ILE A 161 6.59 0.33 13.10
CA ILE A 161 5.82 1.38 12.42
C ILE A 161 6.06 2.73 13.11
N ALA A 162 5.94 2.80 14.44
CA ALA A 162 6.20 4.01 15.21
C ALA A 162 7.63 4.55 15.00
N HIS A 163 8.63 3.67 15.03
CA HIS A 163 10.02 4.04 14.75
C HIS A 163 10.20 4.63 13.34
N TYR A 164 9.57 4.05 12.32
CA TYR A 164 9.63 4.62 10.97
C TYR A 164 8.87 5.94 10.84
N LYS A 165 7.78 6.15 11.57
CA LYS A 165 7.07 7.43 11.61
C LYS A 165 7.93 8.54 12.20
N GLU A 166 8.81 8.22 13.14
CA GLU A 166 9.82 9.15 13.65
C GLU A 166 10.86 9.48 12.58
N ILE A 167 11.43 8.47 11.90
CA ILE A 167 12.44 8.67 10.84
C ILE A 167 11.89 9.47 9.65
N PHE A 168 10.68 9.14 9.21
CA PHE A 168 10.04 9.74 8.04
C PHE A 168 9.07 10.88 8.40
N ASN A 169 9.23 11.47 9.58
CA ASN A 169 8.36 12.56 10.02
C ASN A 169 8.46 13.75 9.04
N PRO A 170 7.38 14.11 8.33
CA PRO A 170 7.42 15.18 7.34
C PRO A 170 7.62 16.57 7.96
N ARG A 171 7.44 16.71 9.29
CA ARG A 171 7.67 17.95 10.04
C ARG A 171 9.09 18.07 10.58
N GLN A 172 9.89 17.00 10.51
CA GLN A 172 11.28 17.06 10.95
C GLN A 172 12.09 17.86 9.93
N LEU A 173 12.68 18.96 10.39
CA LEU A 173 13.60 19.77 9.59
C LEU A 173 14.83 18.91 9.26
N GLU A 174 15.03 18.63 7.97
CA GLU A 174 16.29 18.10 7.46
C GLU A 174 17.32 19.22 7.61
N LEU A 175 18.29 19.05 8.52
CA LEU A 175 19.25 20.11 8.80
C LEU A 175 20.32 20.25 7.70
N PHE A 176 20.40 19.31 6.75
CA PHE A 176 21.29 19.35 5.59
C PHE A 176 20.72 18.49 4.46
N ASP A 177 20.55 19.08 3.26
CA ASP A 177 20.46 18.30 2.02
C ASP A 177 21.86 17.73 1.73
N LEU A 178 21.99 16.40 1.68
CA LEU A 178 23.21 15.69 1.25
C LEU A 178 23.09 15.23 -0.20
#